data_AF-A0A7S2ARD9-F1
#
_entry.id   AF-A0A7S2ARD9-F1
#
_cell.length_a   1.000
_cell.length_b   1.000
_cell.length_c   1.000
_cell.angle_alpha   90.00
_cell.angle_beta   90.00
_cell.angle_gamma   90.00
#
_symmetry.space_group_name_H-M   'P 1'
#
loop_
_entity.id
_entity.type
_entity.pdbx_description
1 polymer ?
#
loop_
_entity_poly.entity_id
_entity_poly.type
_entity_poly.pdbx_seq_one_letter_code
_entity_poly.pdbx_strand_id
1 'polypeptide(L)'
;KKAVRHIKLRFVLSMINRKESEGTERKAQESTTLKSLMILKVLLLEPINLLLFAAPIGIVGAIQEWGPVPVFSGCFLALIPLAKLLGDATEHLAESLTQ
;
A
#
# COMPACT_ATOMS: atom_id res chain seq x y z
N LYS A 1 57.87 -7.60 0.78
CA LYS A 1 56.80 -6.56 0.91
C LYS A 1 55.62 -6.70 -0.10
N LYS A 2 55.61 -7.68 -1.04
CA LYS A 2 54.50 -7.88 -2.01
C LYS A 2 53.36 -8.78 -1.49
N ALA A 3 53.64 -9.76 -0.62
CA ALA A 3 52.64 -10.73 -0.12
C ALA A 3 51.51 -10.10 0.71
N VAL A 4 51.83 -9.12 1.56
CA VAL A 4 50.84 -8.42 2.42
C VAL A 4 49.82 -7.62 1.59
N ARG A 5 50.22 -7.16 0.39
CA ARG A 5 49.34 -6.39 -0.50
C ARG A 5 48.19 -7.24 -1.04
N HIS A 6 48.43 -8.52 -1.31
CA HIS A 6 47.40 -9.42 -1.82
C HIS A 6 46.34 -9.76 -0.75
N ILE A 7 46.75 -9.86 0.52
CA ILE A 7 45.83 -10.09 1.64
C ILE A 7 44.93 -8.87 1.85
N LYS A 8 45.53 -7.67 1.87
CA LYS A 8 44.77 -6.42 2.04
C LYS A 8 43.83 -6.16 0.86
N LEU A 9 44.24 -6.51 -0.36
CA LEU A 9 43.42 -6.34 -1.56
C LEU A 9 42.24 -7.31 -1.60
N ARG A 10 42.43 -8.58 -1.21
CA ARG A 10 41.32 -9.54 -1.09
C ARG A 10 40.33 -9.15 0.01
N PHE A 11 40.82 -8.59 1.12
CA PHE A 11 39.96 -8.09 2.19
C PHE A 11 39.12 -6.90 1.72
N VAL A 12 39.72 -5.93 1.03
CA VAL A 12 38.99 -4.78 0.47
C VAL A 12 38.01 -5.22 -0.62
N LEU A 13 38.38 -6.17 -1.49
CA LEU A 13 37.46 -6.79 -2.46
C LEU A 13 36.30 -7.51 -1.78
N SER A 14 36.54 -8.21 -0.67
CA SER A 14 35.45 -8.83 0.10
C SER A 14 34.53 -7.81 0.77
N MET A 15 35.05 -6.64 1.18
CA MET A 15 34.25 -5.55 1.75
C MET A 15 33.42 -4.85 0.67
N ILE A 16 33.95 -4.73 -0.55
CA ILE A 16 33.23 -4.19 -1.71
C ILE A 16 32.11 -5.15 -2.14
N ASN A 17 32.40 -6.45 -2.29
CA ASN A 17 31.39 -7.45 -2.68
C ASN A 17 30.30 -7.64 -1.62
N ARG A 18 30.65 -7.47 -0.33
CA ARG A 18 29.70 -7.55 0.79
C ARG A 18 28.76 -6.35 0.86
N LYS A 19 29.25 -5.14 0.50
CA LYS A 19 28.42 -3.93 0.42
C LYS A 19 27.34 -4.02 -0.67
N GLU A 20 27.58 -4.77 -1.74
CA GLU A 20 26.60 -4.98 -2.81
C GLU A 20 25.42 -5.86 -2.34
N SER A 21 25.69 -6.88 -1.52
CA SER A 21 24.65 -7.72 -0.90
C SER A 21 23.76 -6.92 0.06
N GLU A 22 24.30 -5.96 0.82
CA GLU A 22 23.52 -5.11 1.72
C GLU A 22 22.62 -4.10 0.97
N GLY A 23 22.94 -3.78 -0.29
CA GLY A 23 22.18 -2.83 -1.11
C GLY A 23 20.87 -3.41 -1.65
N THR A 24 20.84 -4.71 -1.96
CA THR A 24 19.65 -5.41 -2.48
C THR A 24 18.63 -5.68 -1.37
N GLU A 25 19.08 -5.97 -0.14
CA GLU A 25 18.20 -6.23 0.99
C GLU A 25 17.51 -4.95 1.52
N ARG A 26 18.16 -3.78 1.46
CA ARG A 26 17.52 -2.50 1.82
C ARG A 26 16.44 -2.08 0.82
N LYS A 27 16.59 -2.41 -0.46
CA LYS A 27 15.59 -2.10 -1.50
C LYS A 27 14.30 -2.92 -1.34
N ALA A 28 14.37 -4.15 -0.81
CA ALA A 28 13.17 -4.98 -0.60
C ALA A 28 12.32 -4.50 0.59
N GLN A 29 12.96 -3.99 1.66
CA GLN A 29 12.28 -3.56 2.88
C GLN A 29 11.84 -2.08 2.87
N GLU A 30 12.52 -1.21 2.10
CA GLU A 30 12.03 0.14 1.80
C GLU A 30 10.90 0.10 0.75
N SER A 31 10.93 -0.90 -0.15
CA SER A 31 9.87 -1.12 -1.13
C SER A 31 8.56 -1.56 -0.49
N THR A 32 8.52 -2.26 0.65
CA THR A 32 7.25 -2.60 1.32
C THR A 32 6.55 -1.38 1.94
N THR A 33 7.30 -0.41 2.50
CA THR A 33 6.72 0.83 3.03
C THR A 33 6.26 1.76 1.89
N LEU A 34 7.03 1.83 0.80
CA LEU A 34 6.69 2.64 -0.37
C LEU A 34 5.57 1.99 -1.19
N LYS A 35 5.54 0.66 -1.29
CA LYS A 35 4.43 -0.10 -1.89
C LYS A 35 3.16 0.07 -1.09
N SER A 36 3.20 0.05 0.24
CA SER A 36 2.02 0.28 1.07
C SER A 36 1.40 1.66 0.82
N LEU A 37 2.23 2.70 0.66
CA LEU A 37 1.76 4.03 0.26
C LEU A 37 1.24 4.06 -1.19
N MET A 38 1.85 3.31 -2.11
CA MET A 38 1.35 3.20 -3.48
C MET A 38 0.04 2.43 -3.57
N ILE A 39 -0.15 1.37 -2.78
CA ILE A 39 -1.40 0.61 -2.68
C ILE A 39 -2.49 1.50 -2.09
N LEU A 40 -2.18 2.25 -1.03
CA LEU A 40 -3.11 3.23 -0.47
C LEU A 40 -3.45 4.34 -1.47
N LYS A 41 -2.47 4.81 -2.26
CA LYS A 41 -2.71 5.75 -3.35
C LYS A 41 -3.54 5.14 -4.47
N VAL A 42 -3.30 3.90 -4.88
CA VAL A 42 -4.10 3.22 -5.92
C VAL A 42 -5.53 3.04 -5.43
N LEU A 43 -5.70 2.65 -4.17
CA LEU A 43 -7.01 2.57 -3.53
C LEU A 43 -7.68 3.93 -3.41
N LEU A 44 -7.00 5.00 -3.01
CA LEU A 44 -7.66 6.30 -2.81
C LEU A 44 -7.77 7.17 -4.07
N LEU A 45 -6.89 7.02 -5.06
CA LEU A 45 -6.91 7.81 -6.31
C LEU A 45 -7.76 7.18 -7.41
N GLU A 46 -8.24 5.95 -7.26
CA GLU A 46 -9.23 5.46 -8.21
C GLU A 46 -10.48 6.35 -8.15
N PRO A 47 -11.01 6.77 -9.31
CA PRO A 47 -12.13 7.72 -9.38
C PRO A 47 -13.38 7.20 -8.68
N ILE A 48 -13.53 5.87 -8.56
CA ILE A 48 -14.62 5.23 -7.85
C ILE A 48 -14.50 5.41 -6.32
N ASN A 49 -13.28 5.41 -5.78
CA ASN A 49 -13.01 5.49 -4.34
C ASN A 49 -13.03 6.94 -3.82
N LEU A 50 -13.16 7.93 -4.70
CA LEU A 50 -13.50 9.30 -4.32
C LEU A 50 -14.87 9.37 -3.64
N LEU A 51 -15.80 8.48 -3.99
CA LEU A 51 -17.10 8.34 -3.32
C LEU A 51 -16.98 7.82 -1.88
N LEU A 52 -15.82 7.28 -1.48
CA LEU A 52 -15.59 6.83 -0.10
C LEU A 52 -15.57 8.03 0.87
N PHE A 53 -15.25 9.23 0.39
CA PHE A 53 -15.44 10.48 1.14
C PHE A 53 -16.91 10.81 1.41
N ALA A 54 -17.87 10.24 0.67
CA ALA A 54 -19.29 10.39 0.96
C ALA A 54 -19.68 9.70 2.28
N ALA A 55 -18.92 8.70 2.74
CA ALA A 55 -19.17 8.02 4.01
C ALA A 55 -19.03 8.94 5.24
N PRO A 56 -17.89 9.62 5.46
CA PRO A 56 -17.77 10.58 6.56
C PRO A 56 -18.73 11.77 6.39
N ILE A 57 -19.01 12.21 5.16
CA ILE A 57 -19.99 13.27 4.89
C ILE A 57 -21.41 12.85 5.31
N GLY A 58 -21.81 11.61 5.01
CA GLY A 58 -23.10 11.05 5.44
C GLY A 58 -23.21 10.95 6.96
N ILE A 59 -22.14 10.51 7.64
CA ILE A 59 -22.08 10.44 9.10
C ILE A 59 -22.16 11.84 9.73
N VAL A 60 -21.40 12.81 9.23
CA VAL A 60 -21.44 14.19 9.72
C VAL A 60 -22.82 14.81 9.48
N GLY A 61 -23.43 14.58 8.31
CA GLY A 61 -24.80 15.03 8.02
C GLY A 61 -25.85 14.39 8.93
N ALA A 62 -25.64 13.15 9.37
CA ALA A 62 -26.49 12.48 10.33
C ALA A 62 -26.35 13.08 11.74
N ILE A 63 -25.12 13.36 12.17
CA ILE A 63 -24.83 13.98 13.47
C ILE A 63 -25.36 15.42 13.52
N GLN A 64 -25.30 16.15 12.40
CA GLN A 64 -25.75 17.54 12.31
C GLN A 64 -27.19 17.70 11.83
N GLU A 65 -27.95 16.60 11.75
CA GLU A 65 -29.38 16.57 11.40
C GLU A 65 -29.75 17.33 10.11
N TRP A 66 -28.96 17.19 9.04
CA TRP A 66 -29.20 17.85 7.74
C TRP A 66 -30.47 17.37 6.99
N GLY A 67 -31.26 16.50 7.62
CA GLY A 67 -32.45 15.87 7.05
C GLY A 67 -32.16 14.50 6.43
N PRO A 68 -33.21 13.68 6.21
CA PRO A 68 -33.05 12.28 5.84
C PRO A 68 -32.50 12.07 4.42
N VAL A 69 -32.81 12.97 3.48
CA VAL A 69 -32.42 12.85 2.06
C VAL A 69 -30.89 12.95 1.86
N PRO A 70 -30.18 14.00 2.33
CA PRO A 70 -28.74 14.11 2.13
C PRO A 70 -27.94 13.03 2.87
N VAL A 71 -28.41 12.61 4.05
CA VAL A 71 -27.79 11.51 4.81
C VAL A 71 -27.93 10.18 4.06
N PHE A 72 -29.14 9.88 3.55
CA PHE A 72 -29.40 8.69 2.76
C PHE A 72 -28.57 8.66 1.47
N SER A 73 -28.53 9.77 0.73
CA SER A 73 -27.74 9.87 -0.50
C SER A 73 -26.23 9.73 -0.24
N GLY A 74 -25.71 10.33 0.84
CA GLY A 74 -24.31 10.19 1.24
C GLY A 74 -23.93 8.73 1.56
N CYS A 75 -24.78 8.04 2.34
CA CYS A 75 -24.60 6.63 2.64
C CYS A 75 -24.74 5.74 1.38
N PHE A 76 -25.69 6.03 0.49
CA PHE A 76 -25.88 5.27 -0.75
C PHE A 76 -24.67 5.41 -1.69
N LEU A 77 -24.15 6.61 -1.84
CA LEU A 77 -22.94 6.87 -2.64
C LEU A 77 -21.71 6.17 -2.03
N ALA A 78 -21.60 6.10 -0.70
CA ALA A 78 -20.53 5.36 -0.05
C ALA A 78 -20.55 3.84 -0.30
N LEU A 79 -21.73 3.25 -0.56
CA LEU A 79 -21.85 1.81 -0.83
C LEU A 79 -21.23 1.40 -2.17
N ILE A 80 -21.19 2.29 -3.17
CA ILE A 80 -20.64 2.00 -4.50
C ILE A 80 -19.15 1.58 -4.45
N PRO A 81 -18.23 2.39 -3.88
CA PRO A 81 -16.83 1.98 -3.74
C PRO A 81 -16.63 0.83 -2.77
N LEU A 82 -17.42 0.75 -1.69
CA LEU A 82 -17.35 -0.38 -0.75
C LEU A 82 -17.66 -1.72 -1.43
N ALA A 83 -18.63 -1.75 -2.35
CA ALA A 83 -18.97 -2.94 -3.11
C ALA A 83 -17.82 -3.38 -4.04
N LYS A 84 -17.15 -2.41 -4.71
CA LYS A 84 -15.94 -2.70 -5.51
C LYS A 84 -14.84 -3.28 -4.64
N LEU A 85 -14.50 -2.61 -3.54
CA LEU A 85 -13.44 -3.04 -2.63
C LEU A 85 -13.71 -4.44 -2.04
N LEU A 86 -14.96 -4.72 -1.68
CA LEU A 86 -15.36 -6.03 -1.19
C LEU A 86 -15.24 -7.10 -2.28
N GLY A 87 -15.63 -6.79 -3.52
CA GLY A 87 -15.46 -7.68 -4.68
C GLY A 87 -14.01 -8.07 -4.89
N ASP A 88 -13.11 -7.09 -4.94
CA ASP A 88 -11.67 -7.32 -5.08
C ASP A 88 -11.14 -8.16 -3.89
N ALA A 89 -11.57 -7.86 -2.67
CA ALA A 89 -11.19 -8.64 -1.50
C ALA A 89 -11.65 -10.10 -1.59
N THR A 90 -12.86 -10.36 -2.09
CA THR A 90 -13.37 -11.73 -2.28
C THR A 90 -12.63 -12.50 -3.38
N GLU A 91 -12.19 -11.82 -4.43
CA GLU A 91 -11.39 -12.42 -5.51
C GLU A 91 -10.02 -12.88 -4.98
N HIS A 92 -9.32 -12.02 -4.24
CA HIS A 92 -8.06 -12.37 -3.59
C HIS A 92 -8.24 -13.49 -2.55
N LEU A 93 -9.35 -13.48 -1.79
CA LEU A 93 -9.65 -14.55 -0.84
C LEU A 93 -9.88 -15.89 -1.55
N ALA A 94 -10.61 -15.90 -2.66
CA ALA A 94 -10.88 -17.10 -3.44
C ALA A 94 -9.60 -17.69 -4.06
N GLU A 95 -8.71 -16.84 -4.57
CA GLU A 95 -7.38 -17.28 -5.04
C GLU A 95 -6.59 -17.94 -3.91
N SER A 96 -6.57 -17.33 -2.72
CA SER A 96 -5.83 -17.86 -1.57
C SER A 96 -6.34 -19.19 -1.03
N LEU A 97 -7.62 -19.52 -1.24
CA LEU A 97 -8.22 -20.79 -0.83
C LEU A 97 -7.99 -21.92 -1.84
N THR A 98 -7.65 -21.58 -3.08
CA THR A 98 -7.47 -22.55 -4.18
C THR A 98 -6.00 -22.97 -4.35
N GLN A 99 -5.04 -22.19 -3.81
CA GLN A 99 -3.62 -22.57 -3.75
C GLN A 99 -3.32 -23.51 -2.57
#